data_AF-A0A5C1QEU1-F1
#
_entry.id   AF-A0A5C1QEU1-F1
#
_cell.length_a   1.000
_cell.length_b   1.000
_cell.length_c   1.000
_cell.angle_alpha   90.00
_cell.angle_beta   90.00
_cell.angle_gamma   90.00
#
_symmetry.space_group_name_H-M   'P 1'
#
loop_
_entity.id
_entity.type
_entity.pdbx_description
1 polymer ?
#
loop_
_entity_poly.entity_id
_entity_poly.type
_entity_poly.pdbx_seq_one_letter_code
_entity_poly.pdbx_strand_id
1 'polypeptide(L)' 'MYVVYTYIIKDIKNILILSAFKEYASISFFKGALLKDDKGLLIKPTENTQSNRQFRFKTTKEIIDL' A
#
# COMPACT_ATOMS: atom_id res chain seq x y z
N MET A 1 18.18 -3.88 -2.44
CA MET A 1 17.61 -2.63 -1.90
C MET A 1 16.91 -1.97 -3.05
N TYR A 2 15.58 -1.96 -3.06
CA TYR A 2 14.81 -1.46 -4.21
C TYR A 2 13.98 -0.25 -3.78
N VAL A 3 13.79 0.63 -4.75
CA VAL A 3 13.50 2.05 -4.56
C VAL A 3 12.19 2.28 -3.82
N VAL A 4 12.23 3.19 -2.84
CA VAL A 4 11.09 3.62 -2.05
C VAL A 4 10.73 5.02 -2.52
N TYR A 5 9.57 5.19 -3.14
CA TYR A 5 9.06 6.49 -3.52
C TYR A 5 7.96 6.91 -2.55
N THR A 6 8.11 8.08 -1.95
CA THR A 6 7.12 8.67 -1.05
C THR A 6 6.33 9.72 -1.83
N TYR A 7 5.01 9.56 -1.89
CA TYR A 7 4.13 10.54 -2.51
C TYR A 7 3.24 11.19 -1.46
N ILE A 8 3.07 12.49 -1.59
CA ILE A 8 2.11 13.30 -0.82
C ILE A 8 1.02 13.69 -1.81
N ILE A 9 -0.21 13.22 -1.58
CA ILE A 9 -1.36 13.66 -2.37
C ILE A 9 -1.73 15.07 -1.89
N LYS A 10 -1.61 16.08 -2.76
CA LYS A 10 -2.05 17.46 -2.45
C LYS A 10 -3.57 17.43 -2.18
N ASP A 11 -4.01 18.07 -1.09
CA ASP A 11 -5.35 18.02 -0.44
C ASP A 11 -5.68 16.81 0.46
N ILE A 12 -5.01 15.67 0.31
CA ILE A 12 -5.22 14.50 1.16
C ILE A 12 -3.98 14.30 2.04
N LYS A 13 -4.11 14.51 3.37
CA LYS A 13 -3.03 14.31 4.36
C LYS A 13 -2.55 12.85 4.51
N ASN A 14 -2.80 11.99 3.52
CA ASN A 14 -2.36 10.60 3.52
C ASN A 14 -1.04 10.51 2.75
N ILE A 15 0.02 10.25 3.51
CA ILE A 15 1.33 9.89 2.99
C ILE A 15 1.26 8.42 2.60
N LEU A 16 1.69 8.12 1.37
CA LEU A 16 1.77 6.75 0.88
C LEU A 16 3.16 6.45 0.31
N ILE A 17 3.58 5.20 0.50
CA ILE A 17 4.89 4.71 0.10
C ILE A 17 4.67 3.64 -0.98
N LEU A 18 5.27 3.86 -2.15
CA LEU A 18 5.41 2.84 -3.17
C LEU A 18 6.74 2.14 -2.99
N SER A 19 6.72 0.81 -2.95
CA SER A 19 7.91 -0.02 -2.85
C SER A 19 7.84 -1.12 -3.91
N ALA A 20 8.90 -1.26 -4.70
CA ALA A 20 9.04 -2.38 -5.64
C ALA A 20 9.96 -3.44 -5.00
N PHE A 21 9.47 -4.64 -4.80
CA PHE A 21 10.27 -5.81 -4.39
C PHE A 21 10.49 -6.74 -5.58
N LYS A 22 11.38 -7.72 -5.43
CA LYS A 22 11.69 -8.68 -6.50
C LYS A 22 10.46 -9.50 -6.94
N GLU A 23 9.55 -9.78 -6.01
CA GLU A 23 8.40 -10.65 -6.24
C GLU A 23 7.06 -9.91 -6.39
N TYR A 24 6.99 -8.66 -5.93
CA TYR A 24 5.76 -7.85 -5.93
C TYR A 24 6.09 -6.37 -5.77
N ALA A 25 5.16 -5.50 -6.14
CA ALA A 25 5.17 -4.10 -5.71
C ALA A 25 4.10 -3.89 -4.65
N SER A 26 4.31 -2.91 -3.78
CA SER A 26 3.38 -2.59 -2.71
C SER A 26 3.17 -1.10 -2.54
N ILE A 27 1.93 -0.73 -2.22
CA ILE A 27 1.57 0.61 -1.75
C ILE A 27 1.27 0.49 -0.25
N SER A 28 2.04 1.20 0.58
CA SER A 28 1.87 1.24 2.03
C SER A 28 1.17 2.53 2.47
N PHE A 29 0.23 2.39 3.39
CA PHE A 29 -0.57 3.47 3.97
C PHE A 29 -0.33 3.56 5.48
N PHE A 30 0.32 4.63 5.96
CA PHE A 30 0.65 4.81 7.38
C PHE A 30 -0.55 4.73 8.34
N LYS A 31 -1.70 5.27 7.90
CA LYS A 31 -2.99 5.21 8.62
C LYS A 31 -3.97 4.28 7.92
N GLY A 32 -3.46 3.23 7.27
CA GLY A 32 -4.25 2.30 6.49
C GLY A 32 -5.37 1.61 7.28
N ALA A 33 -5.19 1.39 8.58
CA ALA A 33 -6.24 0.82 9.45
C ALA A 33 -7.50 1.69 9.57
N LEU A 34 -7.40 2.99 9.26
CA LEU A 34 -8.53 3.92 9.26
C LEU A 34 -9.18 4.06 7.87
N LEU A 35 -8.59 3.46 6.84
CA LEU A 35 -9.15 3.47 5.49
C LEU A 35 -10.30 2.46 5.41
N LYS A 36 -11.34 2.80 4.66
CA LYS A 36 -12.36 1.84 4.26
C LYS A 36 -11.75 0.87 3.26
N ASP A 37 -11.82 -0.41 3.56
CA ASP A 37 -11.32 -1.50 2.73
C ASP A 37 -12.49 -2.41 2.33
N ASP A 38 -13.43 -1.87 1.55
CA ASP A 38 -14.65 -2.61 1.15
C ASP A 38 -14.34 -3.86 0.31
N LYS A 39 -13.17 -3.90 -0.34
CA LYS A 39 -12.70 -5.03 -1.15
C LYS A 39 -11.78 -6.00 -0.39
N GLY A 40 -11.41 -5.71 0.85
CA GLY A 40 -10.54 -6.58 1.66
C GLY A 40 -9.11 -6.74 1.12
N LEU A 41 -8.60 -5.74 0.40
CA LEU A 41 -7.32 -5.81 -0.32
C LEU A 41 -6.13 -5.36 0.55
N LEU A 42 -6.40 -4.69 1.67
CA LEU A 42 -5.38 -4.12 2.53
C LEU A 42 -4.90 -5.13 3.57
N ILE A 43 -3.64 -5.55 3.46
CA ILE A 43 -3.03 -6.51 4.38
C ILE A 43 -2.13 -5.81 5.41
N LYS A 44 -1.92 -6.48 6.54
CA LYS A 44 -0.91 -6.05 7.51
C LYS A 44 0.49 -6.45 7.00
N PRO A 45 1.49 -5.54 7.01
CA PRO A 45 2.87 -5.88 6.68
C PRO A 45 3.45 -6.96 7.59
N THR A 46 3.15 -6.90 8.89
CA THR A 46 3.53 -7.86 9.93
C THR A 46 2.39 -8.03 10.93
N GLU A 47 2.39 -9.14 11.69
CA GLU A 47 1.35 -9.46 12.68
C GLU A 47 1.12 -8.35 13.72
N ASN A 48 2.23 -7.77 14.22
CA ASN A 48 2.20 -6.71 15.23
C ASN A 48 1.91 -5.30 14.68
N THR A 49 1.68 -5.17 13.37
CA THR A 49 1.39 -3.86 12.78
C THR A 49 -0.04 -3.42 13.12
N GLN A 50 -0.16 -2.32 13.86
CA GLN A 50 -1.45 -1.75 14.27
C GLN A 50 -2.08 -0.90 13.16
N SER A 51 -1.37 0.14 12.72
CA SER A 51 -1.95 1.21 11.90
C SER A 51 -1.63 1.11 10.40
N ASN A 52 -0.44 0.62 10.05
CA ASN A 52 0.00 0.55 8.66
C ASN A 52 -0.73 -0.60 7.93
N ARG A 53 -1.10 -0.35 6.68
CA ARG A 53 -1.62 -1.37 5.76
C ARG A 53 -0.91 -1.32 4.43
N GLN A 54 -0.82 -2.45 3.78
CA GLN A 54 -0.19 -2.60 2.48
C GLN A 54 -1.18 -3.18 1.49
N PHE A 55 -1.20 -2.62 0.28
CA PHE A 55 -1.72 -3.29 -0.89
C PHE A 55 -0.54 -3.87 -1.67
N ARG A 56 -0.57 -5.16 -1.99
CA ARG A 56 0.50 -5.84 -2.75
C ARG A 56 -0.06 -6.36 -4.07
N PHE A 57 0.68 -6.16 -5.15
CA PHE A 57 0.32 -6.60 -6.48
C PHE A 57 1.55 -7.07 -7.23
N LYS A 58 1.38 -8.03 -8.14
CA LYS A 58 2.47 -8.59 -8.94
C LYS A 58 2.47 -8.05 -10.36
N THR A 59 1.31 -7.71 -10.88
CA THR A 59 1.14 -7.24 -12.26
C THR A 59 0.30 -5.98 -12.30
N THR A 60 0.48 -5.17 -13.34
CA THR A 60 -0.36 -3.98 -13.56
C THR A 60 -1.80 -4.34 -13.90
N LYS A 61 -2.02 -5.54 -14.47
CA LYS A 61 -3.35 -6.05 -14.80
C LYS A 61 -4.21 -6.26 -13.55
N GLU A 62 -3.63 -6.78 -12.46
CA GLU A 62 -4.32 -6.89 -11.16
C GLU A 62 -4.85 -5.55 -10.65
N ILE A 63 -4.18 -4.44 -10.98
CA ILE A 63 -4.59 -3.09 -10.58
C ILE A 63 -5.68 -2.54 -11.49
N ILE A 64 -5.62 -2.84 -12.78
CA ILE A 64 -6.59 -2.33 -13.77
C ILE A 64 -7.93 -3.07 -13.66
N ASP A 65 -7.90 -4.36 -13.35
CA ASP A 65 -9.09 -5.21 -13.21
C ASP A 65 -9.81 -5.02 -11.85
N LEU A 66 -9.30 -4.14 -10.99
CA LEU A 66 -9.79 -3.87 -9.64
C LEU A 66 -10.92 -2.83 -9.60
#